data_AF-A0A9N7MM64-F1
#
_entry.id   AF-A0A9N7MM64-F1
#
_cell.length_a   1.000
_cell.length_b   1.000
_cell.length_c   1.000
_cell.angle_alpha   90.00
_cell.angle_beta   90.00
_cell.angle_gamma   90.00
#
_symmetry.space_group_name_H-M   'P 1'
#
loop_
_entity.id
_entity.type
_entity.pdbx_description
1 polymer ?
#
loop_
_entity_poly.entity_id
_entity_poly.type
_entity_poly.pdbx_seq_one_letter_code
_entity_poly.pdbx_strand_id
1 'polypeptide(L)' 'SGQRVNMDKSSIFFSKNTAINIRNEICSSFARISCVKSTKYLGLPLGIGRKKKKRFSD' A
#
# COMPACT_ATOMS: atom_id res chain seq x y z
N SER A 1 8.07 19.70 -14.71
CA SER A 1 7.50 18.33 -14.67
C SER A 1 8.57 17.38 -14.15
N GLY A 2 8.51 16.97 -12.89
CA GLY A 2 9.60 16.18 -12.31
C GLY A 2 9.35 15.73 -10.88
N GLN A 3 8.35 14.86 -10.68
CA GLN A 3 8.22 14.12 -9.43
C GLN A 3 8.59 12.67 -9.71
N ARG A 4 9.58 12.16 -8.95
CA ARG A 4 9.99 10.75 -9.00
C ARG A 4 9.28 10.01 -7.88
N VAL A 5 8.65 8.89 -8.22
CA VAL A 5 8.06 8.00 -7.21
C VAL A 5 9.20 7.38 -6.41
N ASN A 6 9.19 7.58 -5.09
CA ASN A 6 10.10 6.90 -4.20
C ASN A 6 9.58 5.49 -3.96
N MET A 7 10.15 4.52 -4.70
CA MET A 7 9.73 3.12 -4.61
C MET A 7 10.01 2.51 -3.23
N ASP A 8 11.07 2.96 -2.56
CA ASP A 8 11.48 2.45 -1.24
C ASP A 8 10.50 2.87 -0.13
N LYS A 9 9.82 4.00 -0.32
CA LYS A 9 8.73 4.47 0.54
C LYS A 9 7.36 4.01 0.05
N SER A 10 7.27 3.47 -1.16
CA SER A 10 6.00 3.03 -1.74
C SER A 10 5.64 1.62 -1.28
N SER A 11 4.34 1.33 -1.27
CA SER A 11 3.81 0.05 -0.79
C SER A 11 2.54 -0.32 -1.54
N ILE A 12 2.34 -1.60 -1.83
CA ILE A 12 1.15 -2.11 -2.52
C ILE A 12 0.19 -2.77 -1.52
N PHE A 13 -1.10 -2.46 -1.66
CA PHE A 13 -2.19 -3.06 -0.92
C PHE A 13 -3.18 -3.74 -1.85
N PHE A 14 -3.59 -4.95 -1.48
CA PHE A 14 -4.58 -5.70 -2.23
C PHE A 14 -5.89 -5.78 -1.44
N SER A 15 -7.02 -5.66 -2.16
CA SER A 15 -8.32 -5.92 -1.56
C SER A 15 -8.44 -7.40 -1.19
N LYS A 16 -9.33 -7.72 -0.24
CA LYS A 16 -9.56 -9.11 0.18
C LYS A 16 -9.87 -10.04 -0.99
N ASN A 17 -10.56 -9.54 -2.02
CA ASN A 17 -10.99 -10.31 -3.19
C ASN A 17 -9.94 -10.40 -4.30
N THR A 18 -8.72 -9.87 -4.10
CA THR A 18 -7.66 -10.02 -5.11
C THR A 18 -7.05 -11.42 -5.00
N ALA A 19 -7.11 -12.21 -6.07
CA ALA A 19 -6.59 -13.57 -6.12
C ALA A 19 -5.05 -13.60 -5.93
N ILE A 20 -4.55 -14.66 -5.29
CA ILE A 20 -3.14 -14.75 -4.88
C ILE A 20 -2.16 -14.76 -6.07
N ASN A 21 -2.54 -15.41 -7.17
CA ASN A 21 -1.78 -15.44 -8.41
C ASN A 21 -1.56 -14.02 -8.97
N ILE A 22 -2.61 -13.21 -8.99
CA ILE A 22 -2.54 -11.81 -9.45
C ILE A 22 -1.65 -10.98 -8.52
N ARG A 23 -1.74 -11.19 -7.20
CA ARG A 23 -0.86 -10.51 -6.24
C ARG A 23 0.60 -10.85 -6.49
N ASN A 24 0.90 -12.12 -6.70
CA ASN A 24 2.26 -12.59 -6.93
C ASN A 24 2.84 -12.06 -8.24
N GLU A 25 2.04 -12.03 -9.31
CA GLU A 25 2.44 -11.46 -10.60
C GLU A 25 2.77 -9.97 -10.48
N ILE A 26 1.91 -9.20 -9.82
CA ILE A 26 2.12 -7.76 -9.59
C ILE A 26 3.32 -7.52 -8.69
N CYS A 27 3.45 -8.22 -7.55
CA CYS A 27 4.60 -8.07 -6.66
C CYS A 27 5.92 -8.44 -7.37
N SER A 28 5.91 -9.46 -8.24
CA SER A 28 7.09 -9.85 -9.03
C SER A 28 7.48 -8.79 -10.05
N SER A 29 6.49 -8.11 -10.65
CA SER A 29 6.71 -7.01 -11.59
C SER A 29 7.28 -5.76 -10.90
N PHE A 30 6.95 -5.55 -9.64
CA PHE A 30 7.40 -4.42 -8.82
C PHE A 30 8.52 -4.84 -7.85
N ALA A 31 9.67 -5.25 -8.40
CA ALA A 31 10.82 -5.82 -7.68
C ALA A 31 11.36 -5.04 -6.45
N ARG A 32 10.99 -3.76 -6.27
CA ARG A 32 11.41 -2.92 -5.13
C ARG A 32 10.28 -2.48 -4.19
N ILE A 33 9.01 -2.75 -4.53
CA ILE A 33 7.89 -2.30 -3.69
C ILE A 33 7.48 -3.38 -2.71
N SER A 34 7.39 -3.03 -1.43
CA SER A 34 6.91 -3.94 -0.40
C SER A 34 5.40 -4.17 -0.52
N CYS A 35 5.00 -5.43 -0.70
CA CYS A 35 3.60 -5.86 -0.64
C CYS A 35 3.21 -6.08 0.83
N VAL A 36 2.66 -5.04 1.47
CA VAL A 36 2.35 -5.03 2.90
C VAL A 36 0.92 -5.49 3.18
N LYS A 37 0.78 -6.31 4.22
CA LYS A 37 -0.53 -6.74 4.75
C LYS A 37 -1.19 -5.67 5.64
N SER A 38 -0.44 -4.70 6.14
CA SER A 38 -0.89 -3.70 7.12
C SER A 38 -1.12 -2.34 6.46
N THR A 39 -2.32 -1.78 6.59
CA THR A 39 -2.75 -0.47 6.04
C THR A 39 -2.06 0.72 6.73
N LYS A 40 -0.72 0.76 6.79
CA LYS A 40 0.05 1.85 7.35
C LYS A 40 1.05 2.37 6.32
N TYR A 41 1.19 3.69 6.24
CA TYR A 41 2.20 4.38 5.45
C TYR A 41 2.99 5.28 6.39
N LEU A 42 4.32 5.10 6.44
CA LEU A 42 5.20 5.78 7.40
C LEU A 42 4.73 5.64 8.86
N GLY A 43 4.21 4.46 9.24
CA GLY A 43 3.68 4.20 10.59
C GLY A 43 2.26 4.74 10.85
N LEU A 44 1.74 5.60 9.97
CA LEU A 44 0.41 6.20 10.07
C LEU A 44 -0.64 5.31 9.39
N PRO A 45 -1.83 5.13 9.97
CA PRO A 45 -2.89 4.37 9.32
C PRO A 45 -3.32 5.04 8.02
N LEU A 46 -3.17 4.31 6.92
CA LEU A 46 -3.79 4.65 5.65
C LEU A 46 -5.30 4.58 5.87
N GLY A 47 -5.99 5.70 5.72
CA GLY A 47 -7.45 5.79 5.80
C GLY A 47 -8.15 5.07 4.65
N ILE A 48 -7.81 3.82 4.37
CA ILE A 48 -8.31 2.96 3.30
C ILE A 48 -9.25 1.92 3.95
N GLY A 49 -10.55 2.04 3.69
CA GLY A 49 -11.59 1.13 4.21
C GLY A 49 -12.94 1.84 4.48
N ARG A 50 -14.05 1.08 4.46
CA ARG A 50 -15.44 1.59 4.64
C ARG A 50 -15.76 2.14 6.03
N LYS A 51 -14.87 2.00 7.02
CA LYS A 51 -15.04 2.50 8.39
C LYS A 51 -13.85 3.39 8.78
N LYS A 52 -13.76 4.60 8.21
CA LYS A 52 -12.73 5.57 8.58
C LYS A 52 -13.07 6.22 9.91
N LYS A 53 -12.31 5.92 10.97
CA LYS A 53 -12.23 6.79 12.15
C LYS A 53 -10.80 6.77 12.69
N LYS A 54 -9.92 7.60 12.12
CA LYS A 54 -8.83 8.26 12.86
C LYS A 54 -8.55 9.62 12.22
N ARG A 55 -8.96 10.65 12.95
CA ARG A 55 -8.55 12.04 12.83
C ARG A 55 -7.04 12.08 13.12
N PHE A 56 -6.26 12.78 12.31
CA PHE A 56 -4.98 13.28 12.79
C PHE A 56 -5.35 14.33 13.85
N SER A 57 -5.19 14.00 15.12
CA SER A 57 -5.27 14.95 16.22
C SER A 57 -3.89 14.99 16.85
N ASP A 58 -3.34 16.20 16.89
CA ASP A 58 -2.03 16.57 17.44
C ASP A 58 -1.79 16.06 18.87
#